data_AF-A0A4V1YSE0-F1
#
_entry.id   AF-A0A4V1YSE0-F1
#
_cell.length_a   1.000
_cell.length_b   1.000
_cell.length_c   1.000
_cell.angle_alpha   90.00
_cell.angle_beta   90.00
_cell.angle_gamma   90.00
#
_symmetry.space_group_name_H-M   'P 1'
#
loop_
_entity.id
_entity.type
_entity.pdbx_description
1 polymer ?
#
loop_
_entity_poly.entity_id
_entity_poly.type
_entity_poly.pdbx_seq_one_letter_code
_entity_poly.pdbx_strand_id
1 'polypeptide(L)'
;METTITTAKGKKIVDLPKNVITILAVQAAKTGKSTKAFMESLLIDAASKIDDVATYEHLSRTQPDGHVMVSTEEKEEFEKKYGL
;
A
#
# COMPACT_ATOMS: atom_id res chain seq x y z
N MET A 1 9.72 -8.58 9.02
CA MET A 1 10.69 -9.32 8.17
C MET A 1 10.61 -8.64 6.82
N GLU A 2 11.65 -7.92 6.37
CA GLU A 2 11.60 -7.30 5.04
C GLU A 2 11.49 -8.41 3.99
N THR A 3 10.33 -8.50 3.34
CA THR A 3 10.12 -9.46 2.26
C THR A 3 10.79 -8.89 1.03
N THR A 4 12.08 -9.18 0.85
CA THR A 4 12.81 -8.74 -0.34
C THR A 4 12.19 -9.39 -1.57
N ILE A 5 11.54 -8.60 -2.44
CA ILE A 5 10.99 -9.09 -3.71
C ILE A 5 12.19 -9.55 -4.56
N THR A 6 12.33 -10.87 -4.71
CA THR A 6 13.43 -11.48 -5.47
C THR A 6 13.32 -11.14 -6.96
N THR A 7 14.45 -10.92 -7.63
CA THR A 7 14.51 -10.62 -9.08
C THR A 7 14.22 -11.83 -9.98
N ALA A 8 14.06 -13.02 -9.41
CA ALA A 8 13.73 -14.23 -10.14
C ALA A 8 12.29 -14.16 -10.69
N LYS A 9 12.17 -14.27 -12.03
CA LYS A 9 10.86 -14.19 -12.71
C LYS A 9 10.16 -15.56 -12.72
N GLY A 10 9.09 -15.69 -11.97
CA GLY A 10 8.11 -16.79 -12.09
C GLY A 10 7.02 -16.45 -13.12
N LYS A 11 6.40 -17.48 -13.73
CA LYS A 11 5.23 -17.32 -14.61
C LYS A 11 4.01 -17.97 -13.97
N LYS A 12 2.89 -17.24 -13.94
CA LYS A 12 1.58 -17.76 -13.55
C LYS A 12 0.54 -17.34 -14.57
N ILE A 13 -0.35 -18.27 -14.94
CA ILE A 13 -1.50 -17.99 -15.80
C ILE A 13 -2.66 -17.58 -14.87
N VAL A 14 -3.35 -16.50 -15.24
CA VAL A 14 -4.47 -15.93 -14.47
C VAL A 14 -5.65 -15.74 -15.41
N ASP A 15 -6.79 -16.30 -15.04
CA ASP A 15 -8.05 -16.10 -15.76
C ASP A 15 -8.78 -14.88 -15.21
N LEU A 16 -9.17 -13.97 -16.10
CA LEU A 16 -9.89 -12.75 -15.76
C LEU A 16 -11.11 -12.58 -16.68
N PRO A 17 -12.21 -11.98 -16.17
CA PRO A 17 -13.33 -11.61 -17.00
C PRO A 17 -12.91 -10.69 -18.17
N LYS A 18 -13.50 -10.90 -19.35
CA LYS A 18 -13.13 -10.18 -20.58
C LYS A 18 -13.27 -8.65 -20.42
N ASN A 19 -14.31 -8.19 -19.75
CA ASN A 19 -14.53 -6.77 -19.46
C ASN A 19 -13.39 -6.18 -18.61
N VAL A 20 -12.87 -6.92 -17.63
CA VAL A 20 -11.75 -6.50 -16.79
C VAL A 20 -10.48 -6.36 -17.64
N ILE A 21 -10.21 -7.33 -18.52
CA ILE A 21 -9.06 -7.28 -19.44
C ILE A 21 -9.15 -6.03 -20.33
N THR A 22 -10.33 -5.69 -20.84
CA THR A 22 -10.54 -4.50 -21.65
C THR A 22 -10.26 -3.21 -20.87
N ILE A 23 -10.76 -3.11 -19.63
CA ILE A 23 -10.51 -1.93 -18.77
C ILE A 23 -9.01 -1.78 -18.49
N LEU A 24 -8.33 -2.87 -18.14
CA LEU A 24 -6.89 -2.87 -17.89
C LEU A 24 -6.09 -2.47 -19.13
N ALA A 25 -6.51 -2.91 -20.32
CA ALA A 25 -5.86 -2.53 -21.58
C ALA A 25 -5.97 -1.03 -21.85
N VAL A 26 -7.15 -0.44 -21.61
CA VAL A 26 -7.35 1.02 -21.75
C VAL A 26 -6.46 1.78 -20.76
N GLN A 27 -6.38 1.34 -19.50
CA GLN A 27 -5.48 1.97 -18.52
C GLN A 27 -4.01 1.83 -18.89
N ALA A 28 -3.60 0.66 -19.36
CA ALA A 28 -2.24 0.42 -19.82
C ALA A 28 -1.87 1.38 -20.95
N ALA A 29 -2.75 1.53 -21.95
CA ALA A 29 -2.56 2.45 -23.06
C ALA A 29 -2.40 3.92 -22.60
N LYS A 30 -3.20 4.37 -21.62
CA LYS A 30 -3.06 5.73 -21.03
C LYS A 30 -1.67 5.97 -20.42
N THR A 31 -1.02 4.91 -19.93
CA THR A 31 0.32 4.98 -19.31
C THR A 31 1.45 4.62 -20.28
N GLY A 32 1.16 4.38 -21.56
CA GLY A 32 2.15 3.96 -22.56
C GLY A 32 2.71 2.56 -22.32
N LYS A 33 1.99 1.70 -21.57
CA LYS A 33 2.42 0.34 -21.23
C LYS A 33 1.57 -0.69 -21.95
N SER A 34 2.11 -1.90 -22.12
CA SER A 34 1.29 -3.05 -22.50
C SER A 34 0.41 -3.50 -21.33
N THR A 35 -0.75 -4.10 -21.61
CA THR A 35 -1.66 -4.64 -20.58
C THR A 35 -0.93 -5.57 -19.62
N LYS A 36 -0.05 -6.43 -20.15
CA LYS A 36 0.79 -7.32 -19.35
C LYS A 36 1.71 -6.55 -18.40
N ALA A 37 2.48 -5.59 -18.92
CA ALA A 37 3.42 -4.82 -18.10
C ALA A 37 2.70 -4.00 -17.01
N PHE A 38 1.51 -3.48 -17.34
CA PHE A 38 0.65 -2.78 -16.40
C PHE A 38 0.16 -3.72 -15.28
N MET A 39 -0.34 -4.91 -15.64
CA MET A 39 -0.74 -5.93 -14.67
C MET A 39 0.42 -6.37 -13.77
N GLU A 40 1.61 -6.58 -14.32
CA GLU A 40 2.81 -6.93 -13.55
C GLU A 40 3.15 -5.83 -12.54
N SER A 41 3.11 -4.54 -12.93
CA SER A 41 3.33 -3.45 -11.98
C SER A 41 2.28 -3.40 -10.87
N LEU A 42 1.00 -3.61 -11.19
CA LEU A 42 -0.06 -3.64 -10.16
C LEU A 42 0.14 -4.77 -9.16
N LEU A 43 0.55 -5.95 -9.62
CA LEU A 43 0.79 -7.10 -8.75
C LEU A 43 2.02 -6.92 -7.87
N ILE A 44 3.09 -6.31 -8.40
CA ILE A 44 4.30 -5.98 -7.64
C ILE A 44 3.98 -4.93 -6.56
N ASP A 45 3.27 -3.86 -6.94
CA ASP A 45 2.86 -2.80 -6.02
C ASP A 45 1.88 -3.28 -4.96
N ALA A 46 1.00 -4.23 -5.30
CA ALA A 46 0.14 -4.86 -4.31
C ALA A 46 0.95 -5.71 -3.34
N ALA A 47 1.88 -6.52 -3.84
CA ALA A 47 2.71 -7.39 -3.01
C ALA A 47 3.61 -6.61 -2.04
N SER A 48 4.19 -5.48 -2.48
CA SER A 48 5.03 -4.65 -1.59
C SER A 48 4.24 -4.05 -0.44
N LYS A 49 2.95 -3.75 -0.64
CA LYS A 49 2.10 -3.13 0.39
C LYS A 49 1.49 -4.12 1.37
N ILE A 50 1.56 -5.44 1.13
CA ILE A 50 0.92 -6.42 2.03
C ILE A 50 1.51 -6.33 3.44
N ASP A 51 2.84 -6.19 3.56
CA ASP A 51 3.51 -6.06 4.86
C ASP A 51 3.18 -4.72 5.53
N ASP A 52 3.18 -3.63 4.77
CA ASP A 52 2.85 -2.29 5.26
C ASP A 52 1.41 -2.21 5.78
N VAL A 53 0.45 -2.80 5.04
CA VAL A 53 -0.96 -2.82 5.44
C VAL A 53 -1.17 -3.66 6.69
N ALA A 54 -0.55 -4.84 6.78
CA ALA A 54 -0.62 -5.69 7.98
C ALA A 54 0.00 -4.99 9.19
N THR A 55 1.12 -4.30 8.99
CA THR A 55 1.81 -3.52 10.03
C THR A 55 0.94 -2.35 10.48
N TYR A 56 0.36 -1.59 9.55
CA TYR A 56 -0.55 -0.50 9.87
C TYR A 56 -1.80 -1.00 10.62
N GLU A 57 -2.43 -2.08 10.17
CA GLU A 57 -3.60 -2.68 10.84
C GLU A 57 -3.27 -3.11 12.27
N HIS A 58 -2.09 -3.72 12.48
CA HIS A 58 -1.62 -4.11 13.80
C HIS A 58 -1.40 -2.91 14.72
N LEU A 59 -0.68 -1.88 14.25
CA LEU A 59 -0.41 -0.66 15.02
C LEU A 59 -1.72 0.06 15.34
N SER A 60 -2.59 0.28 14.35
CA SER A 60 -3.90 0.90 14.54
C SER A 60 -4.76 0.19 15.60
N ARG A 61 -4.67 -1.14 15.73
CA ARG A 61 -5.39 -1.90 16.77
C ARG A 61 -4.73 -1.87 18.15
N THR A 62 -3.40 -1.91 18.21
CA THR A 62 -2.66 -2.16 19.47
C THR A 62 -2.09 -0.89 20.09
N GLN A 63 -1.74 0.09 19.27
CA GLN A 63 -1.23 1.41 19.65
C GLN A 63 -1.88 2.44 18.73
N PRO A 64 -3.13 2.82 19.03
CA PRO A 64 -3.92 3.71 18.19
C PRO A 64 -3.47 5.18 18.32
N ASP A 65 -2.16 5.42 18.36
CA ASP A 65 -1.58 6.76 18.40
C ASP A 65 -2.07 7.54 17.19
N GLY A 66 -2.76 8.66 17.45
CA GLY A 66 -3.38 9.48 16.42
C GLY A 66 -4.83 9.12 16.05
N HIS A 67 -5.42 8.06 16.62
CA HIS A 67 -6.87 7.81 16.54
C HIS A 67 -7.66 8.44 17.70
N VAL A 68 -6.96 8.90 18.75
CA VAL A 68 -7.53 9.63 19.88
C VAL A 68 -6.87 11.00 19.92
N MET A 69 -7.68 12.06 20.05
CA MET A 69 -7.16 13.41 20.28
C MET A 69 -6.41 13.42 21.62
N VAL A 70 -5.23 14.05 21.62
CA VAL A 70 -4.46 14.27 22.85
C VAL A 70 -5.28 15.03 23.89
N SER A 71 -5.10 14.70 25.16
CA SER A 71 -5.76 15.43 26.24
C SER A 71 -5.26 16.87 26.29
N THR A 72 -5.99 17.73 27.01
CA THR A 72 -5.56 19.11 27.24
C THR A 72 -4.24 19.15 28.01
N GLU A 73 -4.04 18.25 28.99
CA GLU A 73 -2.77 18.18 29.73
C GLU A 73 -1.61 17.74 28.84
N GLU A 74 -1.80 16.70 28.02
CA GLU A 74 -0.76 16.21 27.08
C GLU A 74 -0.37 17.29 26.07
N LYS A 75 -1.36 18.06 25.60
CA LYS A 75 -1.12 19.18 24.70
C LYS A 75 -0.30 20.29 25.36
N GLU A 76 -0.67 20.70 26.57
CA GLU A 76 0.05 21.75 27.32
C GLU A 76 1.49 21.33 27.64
N GLU A 77 1.71 20.07 28.02
CA GLU A 77 3.05 19.52 28.22
C GLU A 77 3.89 19.53 26.94
N PHE A 78 3.29 19.17 25.80
CA PHE A 78 3.94 19.22 24.50
C PHE A 78 4.32 20.66 24.12
N GLU A 79 3.37 21.60 24.19
CA GLU A 79 3.59 23.02 23.86
C GLU A 79 4.71 23.62 24.74
N LYS A 80 4.69 23.32 26.05
CA LYS A 80 5.74 23.74 26.98
C LYS A 80 7.11 23.14 26.65
N LYS A 81 7.16 21.87 26.24
CA LYS A 81 8.41 21.18 25.89
C LYS A 81 9.08 21.75 24.64
N TYR A 82 8.28 22.19 23.67
CA TYR A 82 8.77 22.69 22.37
C TYR A 82 8.72 24.21 22.23
N GLY A 83 8.22 24.93 23.24
CA GLY A 83 8.15 26.39 23.27
C GLY A 83 7.17 26.97 22.25
N LEU A 84 6.03 26.30 22.05
CA LEU A 84 4.94 26.70 21.15
C LEU A 84 3.89 27.54 21.88
#